data_AF-A0A7C7CUX0-F1
#
_entry.id   AF-A0A7C7CUX0-F1
#
_cell.length_a   1.000
_cell.length_b   1.000
_cell.length_c   1.000
_cell.angle_alpha   90.00
_cell.angle_beta   90.00
_cell.angle_gamma   90.00
#
_symmetry.space_group_name_H-M   'P 1'
#
loop_
_entity.id
_entity.type
_entity.pdbx_description
1 polymer ?
#
loop_
_entity_poly.entity_id
_entity_poly.type
_entity_poly.pdbx_seq_one_letter_code
_entity_poly.pdbx_strand_id
1 'polypeptide(L)'
;MYPRLTLAIILLTSFCHINGAAVDSVKSYLWGLIQFSPEQEIEYEPGYWKDRILHRREFHEPVTFLPAEVRYGVFFYGGGTDDAVSSSWMRYEDAISGFDGGKIAARVGHQLDIDFVKTNLFYTLLRASWLDMQTGFNFRYSNIIVPGKIDVVSNWGNVNASWNPGDIRFSPRVLTFGLSHTAMLQWFEPWYIDMRYTYGLSTASFYMDKEDELLSSPSGLGPSMSISMGPRFIIDLGKKYGDEKGKKTRLRHNR
;
A
#
# COMPACT_ATOMS: atom_id res chain seq x y z
N MET A 1 37.93 -6.25 -14.33
CA MET A 1 36.70 -5.77 -13.66
C MET A 1 35.82 -6.97 -13.35
N TYR A 2 35.63 -7.20 -12.04
CA TYR A 2 34.73 -8.10 -11.29
C TYR A 2 34.66 -9.61 -11.58
N PRO A 3 35.03 -10.47 -10.61
CA PRO A 3 34.68 -11.89 -10.63
C PRO A 3 33.21 -12.06 -10.20
N ARG A 4 32.48 -12.93 -10.89
CA ARG A 4 31.07 -13.25 -10.58
C ARG A 4 31.02 -14.11 -9.31
N LEU A 5 30.50 -13.55 -8.23
CA LEU A 5 30.27 -14.26 -6.97
C LEU A 5 29.06 -15.18 -7.14
N THR A 6 29.28 -16.49 -7.13
CA THR A 6 28.19 -17.49 -7.14
C THR A 6 27.80 -17.78 -5.70
N LEU A 7 26.64 -17.27 -5.27
CA LEU A 7 26.11 -17.51 -3.93
C LEU A 7 25.33 -18.84 -3.93
N ALA A 8 25.88 -19.88 -3.30
CA ALA A 8 25.17 -21.14 -3.06
C ALA A 8 24.60 -21.12 -1.63
N ILE A 9 23.27 -21.09 -1.50
CA ILE A 9 22.58 -21.17 -0.21
C ILE A 9 22.31 -22.64 0.07
N ILE A 10 22.99 -23.20 1.06
CA ILE A 10 22.72 -24.55 1.58
C ILE A 10 21.73 -24.41 2.73
N LEU A 11 20.50 -24.90 2.53
CA LEU A 11 19.44 -24.89 3.54
C LEU A 11 19.50 -26.21 4.33
N LEU A 12 19.94 -26.15 5.58
CA LEU A 12 19.99 -27.31 6.49
C LEU A 12 18.74 -27.30 7.36
N THR A 13 17.76 -28.14 7.04
CA THR A 13 16.52 -28.30 7.83
C THR A 13 16.69 -29.45 8.82
N SER A 14 16.71 -29.11 10.11
CA SER A 14 16.61 -30.07 11.20
C SER A 14 15.15 -30.13 11.67
N PHE A 15 14.52 -31.31 11.57
CA PHE A 15 13.21 -31.56 12.15
C PHE A 15 13.37 -32.01 13.61
N CYS A 16 13.16 -31.09 14.54
CA CYS A 16 12.96 -31.46 15.95
C CYS A 16 11.48 -31.77 16.17
N HIS A 17 11.17 -33.01 16.57
CA HIS A 17 9.83 -33.39 17.00
C HIS A 17 9.53 -32.74 18.36
N ILE A 18 8.65 -31.75 18.38
CA ILE A 18 8.09 -31.18 19.60
C ILE A 18 6.70 -31.81 19.79
N ASN A 19 6.57 -32.67 20.80
CA ASN A 19 5.26 -33.15 21.23
C ASN A 19 4.55 -32.00 21.98
N GLY A 20 3.69 -31.28 21.26
CA GLY A 20 2.82 -30.26 21.82
C GLY A 20 1.62 -30.88 22.53
N ALA A 21 1.34 -30.40 23.74
CA ALA A 21 0.18 -30.75 24.56
C ALA A 21 -1.17 -30.49 23.83
N ALA A 22 -2.22 -31.12 24.36
CA ALA A 22 -3.57 -31.20 23.80
C ALA A 22 -4.09 -29.90 23.16
N VAL A 23 -4.71 -30.06 21.99
CA VAL A 23 -5.28 -29.01 21.15
C VAL A 23 -6.38 -28.27 21.90
N ASP A 24 -6.07 -27.06 22.36
CA ASP A 24 -7.07 -26.05 22.70
C ASP A 24 -7.72 -25.59 21.38
N SER A 25 -9.05 -25.51 21.32
CA SER A 25 -9.90 -25.57 20.11
C SER A 25 -9.83 -24.34 19.17
N VAL A 26 -8.63 -23.84 18.87
CA VAL A 26 -8.40 -22.77 17.89
C VAL A 26 -8.14 -23.41 16.53
N LYS A 27 -9.07 -23.25 15.58
CA LYS A 27 -8.81 -23.61 14.18
C LYS A 27 -7.83 -22.59 13.62
N SER A 28 -6.63 -23.06 13.27
CA SER A 28 -5.60 -22.23 12.65
C SER A 28 -5.35 -22.64 11.21
N TYR A 29 -5.18 -21.66 10.33
CA TYR A 29 -4.87 -21.86 8.92
C TYR A 29 -3.56 -21.13 8.58
N LEU A 30 -2.90 -21.54 7.49
CA LEU A 30 -1.57 -21.04 7.09
C LEU A 30 -0.56 -21.09 8.25
N TRP A 31 -0.26 -22.28 8.77
CA TRP A 31 0.80 -22.47 9.78
C TRP A 31 0.64 -21.60 11.05
N GLY A 32 -0.60 -21.30 11.46
CA GLY A 32 -0.84 -20.49 12.66
C GLY A 32 -0.82 -18.98 12.45
N LEU A 33 -0.62 -18.49 11.21
CA LEU A 33 -0.71 -17.07 10.86
C LEU A 33 -2.13 -16.52 11.02
N ILE A 34 -3.14 -17.34 10.75
CA ILE A 34 -4.54 -16.95 10.87
C ILE A 34 -5.17 -17.81 11.97
N GLN A 35 -5.54 -17.16 13.08
CA GLN A 35 -6.19 -17.80 14.22
C GLN A 35 -7.60 -17.24 14.36
N PHE A 36 -8.61 -18.10 14.26
CA PHE A 36 -9.98 -17.74 14.60
C PHE A 36 -10.28 -18.33 15.97
N SER A 37 -10.49 -17.46 16.96
CA SER A 37 -10.98 -17.88 18.26
C SER A 37 -12.37 -18.49 18.08
N PRO A 38 -12.66 -19.67 18.67
CA PRO A 38 -14.01 -20.21 18.68
C PRO A 38 -14.94 -19.23 19.37
N GLU A 39 -16.14 -19.08 18.80
CA GLU A 39 -17.18 -18.19 19.28
C GLU A 39 -17.52 -18.57 20.73
N GLN A 40 -17.22 -17.67 21.68
CA GLN A 40 -17.68 -17.86 23.06
C GLN A 40 -19.20 -17.74 23.06
N GLU A 41 -19.90 -18.77 23.55
CA GLU A 41 -21.31 -18.67 23.89
C GLU A 41 -21.45 -17.74 25.11
N ILE A 42 -21.51 -16.44 24.84
CA ILE A 42 -21.78 -15.42 25.86
C ILE A 42 -23.29 -15.22 25.89
N GLU A 43 -23.93 -15.50 27.03
CA GLU A 43 -25.32 -15.08 27.26
C GLU A 43 -25.38 -13.54 27.19
N TYR A 44 -26.13 -13.02 26.21
CA TYR A 44 -26.17 -11.59 25.94
C TYR A 44 -27.01 -10.86 26.99
N GLU A 45 -26.36 -10.05 27.83
CA GLU A 45 -27.05 -9.14 28.74
C GLU A 45 -27.89 -8.10 27.96
N PRO A 46 -29.03 -7.63 28.51
CA PRO A 46 -29.82 -6.57 27.90
C PRO A 46 -28.99 -5.30 27.72
N GLY A 47 -28.73 -4.92 26.47
CA GLY A 47 -27.86 -3.77 26.15
C GLY A 47 -26.53 -4.15 25.50
N TYR A 48 -26.17 -5.45 25.50
CA TYR A 48 -24.92 -5.96 24.89
C TYR A 48 -24.65 -5.39 23.48
N TRP A 49 -25.65 -5.40 22.59
CA TRP A 49 -25.49 -4.89 21.23
C TRP A 49 -25.27 -3.39 21.18
N LYS A 50 -25.90 -2.63 22.09
CA LYS A 50 -25.71 -1.17 22.19
C LYS A 50 -24.31 -0.86 22.70
N ASP A 51 -23.85 -1.55 23.74
CA ASP A 51 -22.52 -1.34 24.32
C ASP A 51 -21.41 -1.80 23.37
N ARG A 52 -21.62 -2.92 22.66
CA ARG A 52 -20.71 -3.41 21.62
C ARG A 52 -20.58 -2.46 20.44
N ILE A 53 -21.62 -1.68 20.12
CA ILE A 53 -21.61 -0.71 19.03
C ILE A 53 -21.11 0.66 19.50
N LEU A 54 -21.49 1.13 20.69
CA LEU A 54 -21.25 2.51 21.14
C LEU A 54 -20.04 2.67 22.06
N HIS A 55 -19.73 1.66 22.89
CA HIS A 55 -18.78 1.79 24.01
C HIS A 55 -17.53 0.89 23.88
N ARG A 56 -17.43 0.09 22.80
CA ARG A 56 -16.32 -0.88 22.63
C ARG A 56 -14.91 -0.27 22.59
N ARG A 57 -14.77 1.00 22.24
CA ARG A 57 -13.47 1.71 22.18
C ARG A 57 -13.14 2.56 23.40
N GLU A 58 -13.98 2.58 24.44
CA GLU A 58 -13.71 3.44 25.62
C GLU A 58 -12.37 3.11 26.31
N PHE A 59 -11.85 1.89 26.15
CA PHE A 59 -10.62 1.42 26.79
C PHE A 59 -9.59 0.81 25.82
N HIS A 60 -9.63 1.17 24.54
CA HIS A 60 -8.62 0.71 23.58
C HIS A 60 -7.24 1.32 23.87
N GLU A 61 -6.17 0.52 23.83
CA GLU A 61 -4.79 1.02 23.92
C GLU A 61 -4.38 1.63 22.58
N PRO A 62 -4.21 2.96 22.48
CA PRO A 62 -3.93 3.61 21.21
C PRO A 62 -2.55 3.23 20.69
N VAL A 63 -2.43 3.09 19.37
CA VAL A 63 -1.12 2.88 18.75
C VAL A 63 -0.38 4.22 18.75
N THR A 64 0.50 4.42 19.72
CA THR A 64 1.20 5.69 19.95
C THR A 64 2.32 5.95 18.94
N PHE A 65 3.02 4.90 18.53
CA PHE A 65 4.15 4.98 17.63
C PHE A 65 4.20 3.77 16.69
N LEU A 66 4.46 4.05 15.41
CA LEU A 66 4.65 3.04 14.38
C LEU A 66 5.93 3.39 13.59
N PRO A 67 6.98 2.56 13.67
CA PRO A 67 8.29 2.91 13.12
C PRO A 67 8.30 2.94 11.59
N ALA A 68 7.64 1.97 10.96
CA ALA A 68 7.54 1.85 9.51
C ALA A 68 6.25 1.16 9.09
N GLU A 69 5.62 1.65 8.04
CA GLU A 69 4.49 1.02 7.35
C GLU A 69 4.82 0.90 5.87
N VAL A 70 4.75 -0.31 5.32
CA VAL A 70 4.99 -0.55 3.89
C VAL A 70 3.66 -0.90 3.24
N ARG A 71 3.35 -0.23 2.12
CA ARG A 71 2.20 -0.52 1.27
C ARG A 71 2.70 -0.77 -0.14
N TYR A 72 2.23 -1.83 -0.77
CA TYR A 72 2.47 -2.11 -2.18
C TYR A 72 1.13 -2.26 -2.88
N GLY A 73 0.99 -1.65 -4.05
CA GLY A 73 -0.23 -1.68 -4.83
C GLY A 73 0.05 -1.79 -6.33
N VAL A 74 -0.95 -2.29 -7.05
CA VAL A 74 -1.01 -2.28 -8.51
C VAL A 74 -2.14 -1.33 -8.90
N PHE A 75 -1.93 -0.55 -9.95
CA PHE A 75 -2.92 0.40 -10.46
C PHE A 75 -2.94 0.36 -11.99
N PHE A 76 -3.94 0.99 -12.59
CA PHE A 76 -4.01 1.18 -14.03
C PHE A 76 -4.07 2.68 -14.33
N TYR A 77 -3.34 3.12 -15.36
CA TYR A 77 -3.54 4.44 -15.94
C TYR A 77 -4.76 4.39 -16.87
N GLY A 78 -5.67 5.35 -16.73
CA GLY A 78 -6.81 5.53 -17.64
C GLY A 78 -6.36 6.06 -19.01
N GLY A 79 -7.22 5.95 -20.02
CA GLY A 79 -7.03 6.58 -21.33
C GLY A 79 -7.00 5.65 -22.55
N GLY A 80 -8.00 4.76 -22.70
CA GLY A 80 -8.24 4.04 -23.97
C GLY A 80 -8.92 2.67 -23.84
N THR A 81 -9.44 2.17 -24.97
CA THR A 81 -10.32 0.99 -25.17
C THR A 81 -11.32 0.78 -24.02
N ASP A 82 -12.45 1.49 -24.13
CA ASP A 82 -13.61 1.64 -23.21
C ASP A 82 -13.59 2.87 -22.30
N ASP A 83 -12.42 3.37 -21.88
CA ASP A 83 -12.30 4.74 -21.37
C ASP A 83 -12.12 5.67 -22.58
N ALA A 84 -13.23 6.03 -23.23
CA ALA A 84 -13.21 7.01 -24.30
C ALA A 84 -12.62 8.32 -23.77
N VAL A 85 -11.33 8.54 -24.01
CA VAL A 85 -10.78 9.91 -24.03
C VAL A 85 -11.64 10.62 -25.06
N SER A 86 -12.52 11.50 -24.58
CA SER A 86 -13.51 12.12 -25.46
C SER A 86 -12.76 12.71 -26.65
N SER A 87 -13.13 12.33 -27.87
CA SER A 87 -12.55 12.89 -29.09
C SER A 87 -12.68 14.41 -29.15
N SER A 88 -13.53 15.01 -28.30
CA SER A 88 -13.63 16.46 -28.11
C SER A 88 -12.44 17.09 -27.39
N TRP A 89 -11.65 16.34 -26.62
CA TRP A 89 -10.50 16.86 -25.87
C TRP A 89 -9.21 16.90 -26.69
N MET A 90 -9.13 16.10 -27.75
CA MET A 90 -7.96 16.00 -28.62
C MET A 90 -8.42 16.16 -30.07
N ARG A 91 -7.97 17.23 -30.71
CA ARG A 91 -8.22 17.46 -32.15
C ARG A 91 -7.00 16.99 -32.91
N TYR A 92 -7.21 16.02 -33.80
CA TYR A 92 -6.19 15.53 -34.71
C TYR A 92 -6.31 16.26 -36.04
N GLU A 93 -5.21 16.34 -36.78
CA GLU A 93 -5.27 16.79 -38.18
C GLU A 93 -5.97 15.74 -39.04
N ASP A 94 -6.66 16.18 -40.09
CA ASP A 94 -7.47 15.30 -40.95
C ASP A 94 -6.65 14.17 -41.61
N ALA A 95 -5.34 14.39 -41.79
CA ALA A 95 -4.41 13.43 -42.41
C ALA A 95 -3.96 12.31 -41.45
N ILE A 96 -4.44 12.31 -40.20
CA ILE A 96 -3.85 11.53 -39.11
C ILE A 96 -4.92 10.73 -38.37
N SER A 97 -4.64 9.45 -38.09
CA SER A 97 -5.47 8.68 -37.16
C SER A 97 -5.21 9.09 -35.72
N GLY A 98 -6.29 9.18 -34.94
CA GLY A 98 -6.21 9.49 -33.52
C GLY A 98 -5.52 8.39 -32.70
N PHE A 99 -4.96 8.76 -31.57
CA PHE A 99 -4.39 7.82 -30.61
C PHE A 99 -5.52 7.07 -29.87
N ASP A 100 -5.46 5.75 -29.86
CA ASP A 100 -6.46 4.85 -29.27
C ASP A 100 -6.17 4.46 -27.81
N GLY A 101 -5.10 5.00 -27.25
CA GLY A 101 -4.62 4.71 -25.90
C GLY A 101 -3.57 3.61 -25.81
N GLY A 102 -3.24 2.93 -26.91
CA GLY A 102 -2.26 1.84 -26.92
C GLY A 102 -2.71 0.62 -26.10
N LYS A 103 -1.80 -0.34 -25.89
CA LYS A 103 -2.11 -1.62 -25.21
C LYS A 103 -2.33 -1.43 -23.70
N ILE A 104 -3.32 -2.15 -23.13
CA ILE A 104 -3.60 -2.18 -21.67
C ILE A 104 -2.34 -2.56 -20.86
N ALA A 105 -1.51 -3.47 -21.36
CA ALA A 105 -0.27 -3.87 -20.69
C ALA A 105 0.68 -2.69 -20.41
N ALA A 106 0.69 -1.69 -21.30
CA ALA A 106 1.49 -0.47 -21.15
C ALA A 106 0.88 0.56 -20.19
N ARG A 107 -0.23 0.22 -19.51
CA ARG A 107 -0.94 1.08 -18.56
C ARG A 107 -1.01 0.51 -17.16
N VAL A 108 -0.62 -0.74 -16.95
CA VAL A 108 -0.59 -1.37 -15.63
C VAL A 108 0.69 -0.94 -14.91
N GLY A 109 0.52 -0.25 -13.79
CA GLY A 109 1.61 0.24 -12.95
C GLY A 109 1.57 -0.34 -11.55
N HIS A 110 2.65 -0.07 -10.81
CA HIS A 110 2.80 -0.46 -9.42
C HIS A 110 3.26 0.73 -8.58
N GLN A 111 2.86 0.72 -7.32
CA GLN A 111 3.18 1.75 -6.35
C GLN A 111 3.74 1.11 -5.08
N LEU A 112 4.86 1.65 -4.61
CA LEU A 112 5.45 1.38 -3.31
C LEU A 112 5.33 2.64 -2.46
N ASP A 113 4.69 2.51 -1.31
CA ASP A 113 4.53 3.56 -0.32
C ASP A 113 5.21 3.09 0.97
N ILE A 114 6.08 3.92 1.54
CA ILE A 114 6.67 3.67 2.83
C ILE A 114 6.45 4.88 3.71
N ASP A 115 5.76 4.67 4.83
CA ASP A 115 5.64 5.67 5.87
C ASP A 115 6.61 5.34 7.00
N PHE A 116 7.31 6.33 7.53
CA PHE A 116 8.27 6.17 8.63
C PHE A 116 7.94 7.13 9.76
N VAL A 117 8.28 6.72 11.00
CA VAL A 117 8.15 7.55 12.21
C VAL A 117 6.72 8.10 12.34
N LYS A 118 5.74 7.21 12.28
CA LYS A 118 4.33 7.57 12.45
C LYS A 118 4.04 7.72 13.94
N THR A 119 3.63 8.91 14.35
CA THR A 119 3.26 9.22 15.75
C THR A 119 1.78 9.56 15.83
N ASN A 120 1.12 9.11 16.90
CA ASN A 120 -0.27 9.44 17.14
C ASN A 120 -0.40 10.85 17.72
N LEU A 121 -0.53 11.84 16.82
CA LEU A 121 -0.60 13.24 17.20
C LEU A 121 -1.86 13.53 18.04
N PHE A 122 -2.97 12.86 17.72
CA PHE A 122 -4.24 13.02 18.40
C PHE A 122 -4.16 12.55 19.86
N TYR A 123 -3.59 11.37 20.10
CA TYR A 123 -3.33 10.89 21.46
C TYR A 123 -2.34 11.80 22.20
N THR A 124 -1.29 12.27 21.53
CA THR A 124 -0.28 13.16 22.13
C THR A 124 -0.90 14.49 22.59
N LEU A 125 -1.82 15.05 21.80
CA LEU A 125 -2.41 16.36 22.08
C LEU A 125 -3.62 16.29 23.01
N LEU A 126 -4.54 15.35 22.78
CA LEU A 126 -5.85 15.31 23.43
C LEU A 126 -5.99 14.17 24.44
N ARG A 127 -5.01 13.26 24.52
CA ARG A 127 -5.05 12.04 25.35
C ARG A 127 -6.30 11.18 25.12
N ALA A 128 -6.91 11.30 23.95
CA ALA A 128 -8.08 10.55 23.55
C ALA A 128 -7.66 9.27 22.81
N SER A 129 -8.26 8.14 23.18
CA SER A 129 -7.91 6.79 22.68
C SER A 129 -8.94 6.19 21.70
N TRP A 130 -10.08 6.86 21.50
CA TRP A 130 -11.18 6.36 20.67
C TRP A 130 -10.94 6.54 19.15
N LEU A 131 -9.96 7.36 18.77
CA LEU A 131 -9.55 7.60 17.39
C LEU A 131 -8.02 7.62 17.31
N ASP A 132 -7.45 6.75 16.49
CA ASP A 132 -6.01 6.72 16.24
C ASP A 132 -5.71 7.56 14.99
N MET A 133 -5.08 8.72 15.18
CA MET A 133 -4.63 9.57 14.08
C MET A 133 -3.12 9.65 14.08
N GLN A 134 -2.51 9.00 13.11
CA GLN A 134 -1.07 8.91 12.96
C GLN A 134 -0.56 9.86 11.89
N THR A 135 0.46 10.64 12.23
CA THR A 135 1.18 11.51 11.30
C THR A 135 2.62 11.01 11.17
N GLY A 136 3.15 10.91 9.95
CA GLY A 136 4.54 10.51 9.72
C GLY A 136 5.09 11.01 8.39
N PHE A 137 6.33 10.65 8.08
CA PHE A 137 6.95 10.96 6.79
C PHE A 137 6.60 9.88 5.78
N ASN A 138 6.39 10.27 4.52
CA ASN A 138 6.08 9.36 3.42
C ASN A 138 7.13 9.45 2.31
N PHE A 139 7.55 8.28 1.85
CA PHE A 139 8.23 8.08 0.58
C PHE A 139 7.32 7.27 -0.33
N ARG A 140 7.07 7.76 -1.54
CA ARG A 140 6.31 7.04 -2.57
C ARG A 140 7.13 6.89 -3.83
N TYR A 141 7.03 5.71 -4.40
CA TYR A 141 7.57 5.38 -5.70
C TYR A 141 6.48 4.74 -6.56
N SER A 142 6.31 5.19 -7.80
CA SER A 142 5.45 4.51 -8.78
C SER A 142 6.08 4.45 -10.17
N ASN A 143 5.75 3.37 -10.89
CA ASN A 143 6.16 3.14 -12.27
C ASN A 143 5.19 2.18 -12.99
N ILE A 144 5.27 2.13 -14.32
CA ILE A 144 4.60 1.11 -15.15
C ILE A 144 5.39 -0.21 -15.10
N ILE A 145 4.69 -1.34 -15.10
CA ILE A 145 5.32 -2.68 -15.06
C ILE A 145 5.99 -3.01 -16.39
N VAL A 146 5.29 -2.78 -17.50
CA VAL A 146 5.78 -3.03 -18.85
C VAL A 146 5.68 -1.74 -19.67
N PRO A 147 6.78 -0.97 -19.80
CA PRO A 147 6.79 0.23 -20.63
C PRO A 147 6.40 -0.08 -22.08
N GLY A 148 5.39 0.61 -22.58
CA GLY A 148 5.00 0.53 -23.99
C GLY A 148 5.92 1.39 -24.85
N LYS A 149 6.29 0.90 -26.05
CA LYS A 149 6.73 1.81 -27.10
C LYS A 149 5.59 2.80 -27.35
N ILE A 150 5.93 4.07 -27.53
CA ILE A 150 4.94 5.02 -28.05
C ILE A 150 4.60 4.49 -29.43
N ASP A 151 3.39 3.96 -29.58
CA ASP A 151 2.95 3.43 -30.86
C ASP A 151 3.07 4.58 -31.86
N VAL A 152 4.02 4.45 -32.77
CA VAL A 152 4.14 5.36 -33.90
C VAL A 152 2.84 5.18 -34.64
N VAL A 153 1.92 6.12 -34.47
CA VAL A 153 0.82 6.21 -35.39
C VAL A 153 1.49 6.50 -36.72
N SER A 154 1.57 5.46 -37.54
CA SER A 154 2.48 5.30 -38.69
C SER A 154 2.48 6.47 -39.68
N ASN A 155 1.49 7.35 -39.58
CA ASN A 155 1.27 8.50 -40.44
C ASN A 155 1.79 9.82 -39.87
N TRP A 156 2.06 9.94 -38.56
CA TRP A 156 2.44 11.23 -37.93
C TRP A 156 3.81 11.70 -38.41
N GLY A 157 4.81 10.82 -38.39
CA GLY A 157 6.17 11.11 -38.86
C GLY A 157 6.25 11.38 -40.37
N ASN A 158 5.29 10.88 -41.15
CA ASN A 158 5.19 11.14 -42.58
C ASN A 158 4.64 12.54 -42.89
N VAL A 159 3.79 13.08 -42.01
CA VAL A 159 3.27 14.46 -42.11
C VAL A 159 4.32 15.46 -41.60
N ASN A 160 4.96 15.17 -40.46
CA ASN A 160 6.03 16.00 -39.92
C ASN A 160 7.07 15.13 -39.21
N ALA A 161 8.32 15.21 -39.66
CA ALA A 161 9.43 14.44 -39.10
C ALA A 161 9.64 14.70 -37.60
N SER A 162 9.31 15.90 -37.10
CA SER A 162 9.44 16.23 -35.67
C SER A 162 8.44 15.50 -34.76
N TRP A 163 7.39 14.90 -35.33
CA TRP A 163 6.38 14.13 -34.59
C TRP A 163 6.72 12.64 -34.50
N ASN A 164 7.87 12.23 -35.03
CA ASN A 164 8.34 10.86 -34.91
C ASN A 164 9.11 10.68 -33.58
N PRO A 165 8.55 9.97 -32.59
CA PRO A 165 9.22 9.74 -31.30
C PRO A 165 10.37 8.73 -31.39
N GLY A 166 10.58 8.07 -32.54
CA GLY A 166 11.61 7.05 -32.72
C GLY A 166 11.35 5.84 -31.83
N ASP A 167 12.37 5.39 -31.09
CA ASP A 167 12.30 4.24 -30.18
C ASP A 167 11.97 4.60 -28.72
N ILE A 168 11.55 5.85 -28.47
CA ILE A 168 11.19 6.31 -27.12
C ILE A 168 9.99 5.52 -26.60
N ARG A 169 10.07 5.11 -25.33
CA ARG A 169 9.02 4.39 -24.61
C ARG A 169 8.41 5.27 -23.53
N PHE A 170 7.11 5.11 -23.31
CA PHE A 170 6.42 5.78 -22.21
C PHE A 170 6.59 4.96 -20.92
N SER A 171 7.25 5.54 -19.92
CA SER A 171 7.47 4.95 -18.61
C SER A 171 7.45 6.04 -17.54
N PRO A 172 6.25 6.49 -17.12
CA PRO A 172 6.09 7.49 -16.09
C PRO A 172 6.61 6.94 -14.76
N ARG A 173 7.73 7.48 -14.32
CA ARG A 173 8.34 7.22 -13.03
C ARG A 173 8.08 8.42 -12.13
N VAL A 174 7.37 8.21 -11.03
CA VAL A 174 7.09 9.26 -10.05
C VAL A 174 7.72 8.91 -8.72
N LEU A 175 8.38 9.88 -8.11
CA LEU A 175 8.95 9.79 -6.78
C LEU A 175 8.42 10.93 -5.94
N THR A 176 7.83 10.62 -4.80
CA THR A 176 7.22 11.61 -3.88
C THR A 176 7.86 11.51 -2.52
N PHE A 177 8.12 12.67 -1.93
CA PHE A 177 8.45 12.79 -0.52
C PHE A 177 7.47 13.75 0.15
N GLY A 178 6.96 13.40 1.32
CA GLY A 178 5.95 14.20 1.98
C GLY A 178 5.57 13.76 3.38
N LEU A 179 4.41 14.23 3.82
CA LEU A 179 3.78 13.86 5.07
C LEU A 179 2.61 12.91 4.78
N SER A 180 2.44 11.93 5.67
CA SER A 180 1.28 11.06 5.72
C SER A 180 0.48 11.35 6.98
N HIS A 181 -0.84 11.39 6.83
CA HIS A 181 -1.82 11.43 7.91
C HIS A 181 -2.75 10.23 7.73
N THR A 182 -2.89 9.39 8.75
CA THR A 182 -3.74 8.21 8.72
C THR A 182 -4.70 8.26 9.91
N ALA A 183 -6.00 8.23 9.66
CA ALA A 183 -7.02 8.03 10.66
C ALA A 183 -7.50 6.58 10.61
N MET A 184 -7.52 5.90 11.76
CA MET A 184 -7.93 4.51 11.87
C MET A 184 -9.22 4.41 12.69
N LEU A 185 -10.25 3.85 12.06
CA LEU A 185 -11.54 3.58 12.66
C LEU A 185 -11.72 2.07 12.84
N GLN A 186 -11.56 1.62 14.08
CA GLN A 186 -11.66 0.20 14.42
C GLN A 186 -12.92 -0.07 15.25
N TRP A 187 -13.98 -0.57 14.62
CA TRP A 187 -15.22 -0.94 15.32
C TRP A 187 -15.20 -2.38 15.86
N PHE A 188 -14.41 -3.24 15.24
CA PHE A 188 -14.28 -4.67 15.59
C PHE A 188 -12.80 -5.04 15.75
N GLU A 189 -12.51 -6.10 16.51
CA GLU A 189 -11.14 -6.56 16.76
C GLU A 189 -10.38 -7.06 15.51
N PRO A 190 -10.96 -7.86 14.59
CA PRO A 190 -10.18 -8.46 13.51
C PRO A 190 -9.87 -7.52 12.34
N TRP A 191 -10.54 -6.37 12.25
CA TRP A 191 -10.33 -5.43 11.15
C TRP A 191 -10.68 -3.98 11.53
N TYR A 192 -10.09 -3.05 10.79
CA TYR A 192 -10.36 -1.63 10.90
C TYR A 192 -10.43 -0.99 9.51
N ILE A 193 -11.06 0.17 9.40
CA ILE A 193 -10.97 1.01 8.21
C ILE A 193 -9.89 2.05 8.46
N ASP A 194 -8.97 2.23 7.52
CA ASP A 194 -8.08 3.38 7.51
C ASP A 194 -8.47 4.38 6.43
N MET A 195 -8.36 5.66 6.76
CA MET A 195 -8.34 6.76 5.80
C MET A 195 -6.97 7.39 5.88
N ARG A 196 -6.26 7.47 4.76
CA ARG A 196 -4.94 8.09 4.68
C ARG A 196 -4.95 9.21 3.67
N TYR A 197 -4.34 10.32 4.07
CA TYR A 197 -4.05 11.47 3.26
C TYR A 197 -2.53 11.65 3.22
N THR A 198 -1.98 11.86 2.04
CA THR A 198 -0.57 12.20 1.85
C THR A 198 -0.44 13.49 1.08
N TYR A 199 0.45 14.37 1.51
CA TYR A 199 0.78 15.62 0.83
C TYR A 199 2.29 15.80 0.80
N GLY A 200 2.84 16.21 -0.34
CA GLY A 200 4.28 16.34 -0.51
C GLY A 200 4.70 16.94 -1.84
N LEU A 201 5.97 16.75 -2.17
CA LEU A 201 6.56 17.13 -3.45
C LEU A 201 6.89 15.88 -4.25
N SER A 202 6.51 15.88 -5.53
CA SER A 202 6.80 14.82 -6.47
C SER A 202 7.71 15.31 -7.59
N THR A 203 8.65 14.45 -7.97
CA THR A 203 9.36 14.53 -9.24
C THR A 203 8.88 13.41 -10.16
N ALA A 204 8.75 13.69 -11.45
CA ALA A 204 8.30 12.75 -12.46
C ALA A 204 9.20 12.79 -13.69
N SER A 205 9.55 11.61 -14.21
CA SER A 205 10.17 11.43 -15.53
C SER A 205 9.24 10.56 -16.36
N PHE A 206 9.02 10.90 -17.63
CA PHE A 206 7.95 10.26 -18.41
C PHE A 206 8.41 9.24 -19.43
N TYR A 207 9.66 9.33 -19.88
CA TYR A 207 10.12 8.61 -21.06
C TYR A 207 11.43 7.87 -20.80
N MET A 208 11.61 6.79 -21.55
CA MET A 208 12.84 6.01 -21.61
C MET A 208 13.32 5.88 -23.04
N ASP A 209 14.62 5.78 -23.23
CA ASP A 209 15.22 5.53 -24.54
C ASP A 209 15.22 4.03 -24.92
N LYS A 210 15.92 3.68 -25.99
CA LYS A 210 16.02 2.31 -26.49
C LYS A 210 16.91 1.41 -25.62
N GLU A 211 17.80 2.01 -24.83
CA GLU A 211 18.69 1.36 -23.86
C GLU A 211 18.01 1.16 -22.49
N ASP A 212 16.73 1.50 -22.36
CA ASP A 212 15.97 1.50 -21.12
C ASP A 212 16.57 2.45 -20.05
N GLU A 213 17.18 3.56 -20.48
CA GLU A 213 17.58 4.67 -19.61
C GLU A 213 16.47 5.73 -19.53
N LEU A 214 16.24 6.25 -18.33
CA LEU A 214 15.26 7.32 -18.10
C LEU A 214 15.75 8.63 -18.68
N LEU A 215 14.94 9.23 -19.55
CA LEU A 215 15.24 10.54 -20.10
C LEU A 215 15.08 11.62 -19.03
N SER A 216 16.05 12.54 -18.99
CA SER A 216 16.03 13.70 -18.09
C SER A 216 15.00 14.75 -18.48
N SER A 217 14.56 14.73 -19.74
CA SER A 217 13.56 15.65 -20.28
C SER A 217 12.60 14.90 -21.23
N PRO A 218 11.29 15.19 -21.19
CA PRO A 218 10.62 16.07 -20.22
C PRO A 218 10.51 15.45 -18.82
N SER A 219 10.67 16.32 -17.81
CA SER A 219 10.49 16.00 -16.39
C SER A 219 9.53 16.99 -15.72
N GLY A 220 8.83 16.55 -14.68
CA GLY A 220 7.97 17.38 -13.85
C GLY A 220 8.47 17.47 -12.41
N LEU A 221 8.26 18.62 -11.78
CA LEU A 221 8.37 18.81 -10.33
C LEU A 221 7.12 19.56 -9.87
N GLY A 222 6.46 19.08 -8.83
CA GLY A 222 5.26 19.75 -8.34
C GLY A 222 4.73 19.19 -7.03
N PRO A 223 3.73 19.87 -6.45
CA PRO A 223 3.01 19.35 -5.30
C PRO A 223 2.26 18.08 -5.68
N SER A 224 2.12 17.18 -4.71
CA SER A 224 1.42 15.92 -4.88
C SER A 224 0.55 15.65 -3.68
N MET A 225 -0.68 15.19 -3.94
CA MET A 225 -1.64 14.81 -2.94
C MET A 225 -2.24 13.46 -3.29
N SER A 226 -2.60 12.68 -2.27
CA SER A 226 -3.31 11.43 -2.47
C SER A 226 -4.14 11.08 -1.26
N ILE A 227 -5.30 10.49 -1.53
CA ILE A 227 -6.24 9.99 -0.54
C ILE A 227 -6.42 8.50 -0.80
N SER A 228 -6.41 7.70 0.26
CA SER A 228 -6.72 6.27 0.20
C SER A 228 -7.60 5.88 1.36
N MET A 229 -8.55 4.99 1.13
CA MET A 229 -9.39 4.41 2.16
C MET A 229 -9.54 2.91 1.92
N GLY A 230 -9.54 2.10 2.97
CA GLY A 230 -9.78 0.68 2.80
C GLY A 230 -9.93 -0.07 4.13
N PRO A 231 -10.54 -1.27 4.09
CA PRO A 231 -10.51 -2.18 5.21
C PRO A 231 -9.12 -2.81 5.35
N ARG A 232 -8.72 -3.06 6.59
CA ARG A 232 -7.46 -3.70 6.96
C ARG A 232 -7.71 -4.78 7.98
N PHE A 233 -7.18 -5.96 7.73
CA PHE A 233 -7.25 -7.06 8.66
C PHE A 233 -6.03 -7.05 9.57
N ILE A 234 -6.28 -7.22 10.87
CA ILE A 234 -5.21 -7.39 11.85
C ILE A 234 -4.88 -8.87 11.88
N ILE A 235 -3.72 -9.21 11.32
CA ILE A 235 -3.16 -10.55 11.45
C ILE A 235 -2.29 -10.53 12.71
N ASP A 236 -2.90 -10.87 13.84
CA ASP A 236 -2.11 -11.15 15.04
C ASP A 236 -1.43 -12.51 14.85
N LEU A 237 -0.11 -12.46 14.67
CA LEU A 237 0.76 -13.63 14.54
C LEU A 237 0.79 -14.49 15.80
N GLY A 238 0.01 -14.17 16.83
CA GLY A 238 -0.13 -15.00 18.01
C GLY A 238 1.24 -15.26 18.61
N LYS A 239 2.07 -14.22 18.75
CA LYS A 239 3.05 -14.25 19.82
C LYS A 239 2.20 -14.35 21.08
N LYS A 240 1.97 -15.60 21.51
CA LYS A 240 1.52 -15.91 22.86
C LYS A 240 2.53 -15.21 23.77
N TYR A 241 2.23 -13.98 24.16
CA TYR A 241 2.73 -13.35 25.38
C TYR A 241 2.07 -14.04 26.58
N GLY A 242 2.07 -15.37 26.53
CA GLY A 242 1.62 -16.32 27.53
C GLY A 242 2.80 -17.13 28.07
N ASP A 243 4.02 -16.60 27.97
CA ASP A 243 5.03 -16.99 28.94
C ASP A 243 4.58 -16.44 30.29
N GLU A 244 4.69 -17.23 31.36
CA GLU A 244 4.14 -16.95 32.70
C GLU A 244 4.57 -15.57 33.25
N LYS A 245 5.65 -15.01 32.71
CA LYS A 245 6.14 -13.65 32.97
C LYS A 245 5.13 -12.56 32.59
N GLY A 246 4.39 -12.68 31.49
CA GLY A 246 3.41 -11.68 31.05
C GLY A 246 2.17 -11.60 31.95
N LYS A 247 1.74 -12.75 32.49
CA LYS A 247 0.63 -12.82 33.46
C LYS A 247 0.99 -12.16 34.80
N LYS A 248 2.24 -12.28 35.27
CA LYS A 248 2.69 -11.63 36.52
C LYS A 248 2.71 -10.10 36.44
N THR A 249 2.96 -9.53 35.26
CA THR A 249 3.01 -8.06 35.09
C THR A 249 1.60 -7.44 35.17
N ARG A 250 0.57 -8.10 34.62
CA ARG A 250 -0.83 -7.64 34.74
C ARG A 250 -1.37 -7.67 36.17
N LEU A 251 -1.01 -8.68 36.97
CA LEU A 251 -1.42 -8.75 38.38
C LEU A 251 -0.76 -7.68 39.28
N ARG A 252 0.33 -7.04 38.84
CA ARG A 252 0.99 -5.97 39.58
C ARG A 252 0.47 -4.57 39.27
N HIS A 253 -0.31 -4.38 38.20
CA HIS A 253 -0.89 -3.07 37.85
C HIS A 253 -2.35 -2.91 38.27
N ASN A 254 -3.02 -4.00 38.64
CA ASN A 254 -4.39 -3.98 39.16
C ASN A 254 -4.46 -4.22 40.68
N ARG A 255 -3.46 -3.72 41.42
CA ARG A 255 -3.53 -3.53 42.87
C ARG A 255 -3.25 -2.09 43.22
#